data_AF-A0A7V9TD69-F1
#
_entry.id   AF-A0A7V9TD69-F1
#
_cell.length_a   1.000
_cell.length_b   1.000
_cell.length_c   1.000
_cell.angle_alpha   90.00
_cell.angle_beta   90.00
_cell.angle_gamma   90.00
#
_symmetry.space_group_name_H-M   'P 1'
#
loop_
_entity.id
_entity.type
_entity.pdbx_description
1 polymer ?
#
loop_
_entity_poly.entity_id
_entity_poly.type
_entity_poly.pdbx_seq_one_letter_code
_entity_poly.pdbx_strand_id
1 'polypeptide(L)'
;YQVAGGYDVEAVGDYLQELTQNMRPFQIRTAGLGVFTLSKPVLYIPIVRSPELSRLHQQLWDGLTGKATDAAGYYDPGMWMPHITLAHGDIDRDKLAEIVRAMSGCNFHWQATVNNLSLIYDTGTKQGLRCRYNFDNGE
;
A
#
# COMPACT_ATOMS: atom_id res chain seq x y z
N TYR A 1 -0.56 -5.69 -0.64
CA TYR A 1 0.61 -4.82 -0.88
C TYR A 1 1.85 -5.61 -0.50
N GLN A 2 2.88 -5.66 -1.34
CA GLN A 2 4.16 -6.30 -1.05
C GLN A 2 5.26 -5.50 -1.75
N VAL A 3 6.41 -5.36 -1.11
CA VAL A 3 7.61 -4.75 -1.70
C VAL A 3 8.69 -5.81 -1.70
N ALA A 4 9.43 -5.89 -2.81
CA ALA A 4 10.49 -6.84 -3.02
C ALA A 4 11.62 -6.18 -3.81
N GLY A 5 12.84 -6.70 -3.69
CA GLY A 5 13.98 -6.29 -4.52
C GLY A 5 13.78 -6.62 -5.99
N GLY A 6 12.98 -7.65 -6.29
CA GLY A 6 12.63 -8.05 -7.65
C GLY A 6 11.39 -8.93 -7.71
N TYR A 7 10.81 -9.01 -8.91
CA TYR A 7 9.68 -9.89 -9.23
C TYR A 7 9.92 -10.58 -10.57
N ASP A 8 9.45 -11.82 -10.70
CA ASP A 8 9.10 -12.39 -12.00
C ASP A 8 7.85 -11.65 -12.51
N VAL A 9 8.07 -10.66 -13.38
CA VAL A 9 7.01 -9.73 -13.80
C VAL A 9 5.89 -10.43 -14.55
N GLU A 10 6.19 -11.45 -15.34
CA GLU A 10 5.17 -12.20 -16.09
C GLU A 10 4.34 -13.05 -15.13
N ALA A 11 4.99 -13.84 -14.28
CA ALA A 11 4.27 -14.67 -13.30
C ALA A 11 3.45 -13.85 -12.30
N VAL A 12 3.92 -12.66 -11.91
CA VAL A 12 3.17 -11.72 -11.08
C VAL A 12 1.98 -11.15 -11.84
N GLY A 13 2.18 -10.77 -13.11
CA GLY A 13 1.11 -10.24 -13.95
C GLY A 13 -0.04 -11.22 -14.11
N ASP A 14 0.27 -12.49 -14.42
CA ASP A 14 -0.72 -13.57 -14.56
C ASP A 14 -1.48 -13.79 -13.25
N TYR A 15 -0.76 -13.84 -12.12
CA TYR A 15 -1.38 -14.00 -10.80
C TYR A 15 -2.32 -12.84 -10.45
N LEU A 16 -1.91 -11.59 -10.69
CA LEU A 16 -2.75 -10.43 -10.42
C LEU A 16 -3.97 -10.38 -11.32
N GLN A 17 -3.84 -10.76 -12.59
CA GLN A 17 -4.97 -10.90 -13.52
C GLN A 17 -6.01 -11.90 -12.99
N GLU A 18 -5.58 -13.11 -12.60
CA GLU A 18 -6.47 -14.15 -12.07
C GLU A 18 -7.11 -13.75 -10.73
N LEU A 19 -6.31 -13.18 -9.82
CA LEU A 19 -6.79 -12.75 -8.51
C LEU A 19 -7.89 -11.68 -8.66
N THR A 20 -7.68 -10.68 -9.52
CA THR A 20 -8.60 -9.55 -9.67
C THR A 20 -9.93 -9.91 -10.34
N GLN A 21 -9.96 -10.93 -11.21
CA GLN A 21 -11.20 -11.46 -11.80
C GLN A 21 -12.18 -12.00 -10.76
N ASN A 22 -11.70 -12.44 -9.60
CA ASN A 22 -12.53 -13.01 -8.54
C ASN A 22 -12.80 -12.01 -7.41
N MET A 23 -12.42 -10.74 -7.60
CA MET A 23 -12.56 -9.70 -6.60
C MET A 23 -13.63 -8.69 -6.98
N ARG A 24 -14.35 -8.21 -5.97
CA ARG A 24 -15.27 -7.06 -6.11
C ARG A 24 -14.69 -5.84 -5.43
N PRO A 25 -14.97 -4.62 -5.94
CA PRO A 25 -14.65 -3.39 -5.25
C PRO A 25 -15.16 -3.37 -3.80
N PHE A 26 -14.33 -2.88 -2.88
CA PHE A 26 -14.70 -2.75 -1.46
C PHE A 26 -14.24 -1.42 -0.87
N GLN A 27 -14.91 -0.99 0.19
CA GLN A 27 -14.61 0.26 0.86
C GLN A 27 -13.55 0.08 1.94
N ILE A 28 -12.62 1.02 1.99
CA ILE A 28 -11.72 1.22 3.13
C ILE A 28 -12.04 2.54 3.81
N ARG A 29 -11.63 2.66 5.07
CA ARG A 29 -11.71 3.89 5.84
C ARG A 29 -10.33 4.30 6.31
N THR A 30 -10.06 5.59 6.26
CA THR A 30 -8.85 6.16 6.86
C THR A 30 -9.16 6.74 8.23
N ALA A 31 -8.13 6.94 9.05
CA ALA A 31 -8.22 7.67 10.31
C ALA A 31 -7.34 8.93 10.24
N GLY A 32 -6.86 9.45 11.37
CA GLY A 32 -6.10 10.70 11.48
C GLY A 32 -4.71 10.69 10.83
N LEU A 33 -3.72 11.26 11.51
CA LEU A 33 -2.32 11.22 11.07
C LEU A 33 -1.53 10.20 11.88
N GLY A 34 -0.61 9.50 11.23
CA GLY A 34 0.34 8.57 11.84
C GLY A 34 1.78 8.89 11.44
N VAL A 35 2.73 8.47 12.28
CA VAL A 35 4.16 8.67 12.04
C VAL A 35 4.91 7.38 12.29
N PHE A 36 5.71 6.93 11.32
CA PHE A 36 6.71 5.88 11.56
C PHE A 36 7.97 6.56 12.10
N THR A 37 8.37 6.16 13.30
CA THR A 37 9.39 6.84 14.10
C THR A 37 10.78 6.23 13.85
N LEU A 38 11.59 6.87 13.01
CA LEU A 38 13.01 6.55 12.81
C LEU A 38 13.81 7.82 12.51
N SER A 39 15.10 7.71 12.18
CA SER A 39 15.97 8.86 11.85
C SER A 39 15.44 9.71 10.71
N LYS A 40 14.70 9.10 9.78
CA LYS A 40 13.88 9.78 8.77
C LYS A 40 12.41 9.39 9.02
N PRO A 41 11.60 10.26 9.63
CA PRO A 41 10.20 9.95 9.88
C PRO A 41 9.45 9.79 8.55
N VAL A 42 8.38 8.98 8.58
CA VAL A 42 7.41 8.89 7.49
C VAL A 42 6.07 9.36 8.04
N LEU A 43 5.48 10.38 7.42
CA LEU A 43 4.14 10.85 7.73
C LEU A 43 3.14 10.14 6.81
N TYR A 44 2.09 9.59 7.40
CA TYR A 44 1.09 8.84 6.65
C TYR A 44 -0.32 8.99 7.23
N ILE A 45 -1.31 8.58 6.44
CA ILE A 45 -2.70 8.41 6.87
C ILE A 45 -2.93 6.90 7.09
N PRO A 46 -3.20 6.44 8.32
CA PRO A 46 -3.51 5.04 8.59
C PRO A 46 -4.84 4.64 7.94
N ILE A 47 -4.89 3.42 7.43
CA ILE A 47 -6.12 2.77 6.98
C ILE A 47 -6.61 1.85 8.11
N VAL A 48 -7.90 1.93 8.43
CA VAL A 48 -8.53 1.01 9.38
C VAL A 48 -8.55 -0.39 8.76
N ARG A 49 -7.86 -1.34 9.40
CA ARG A 49 -7.72 -2.70 8.90
C ARG A 49 -9.07 -3.42 8.95
N SER A 50 -9.61 -3.76 7.78
CA SER A 50 -10.85 -4.55 7.65
C SER A 50 -10.56 -6.01 7.32
N PRO A 51 -11.54 -6.93 7.51
CA PRO A 51 -11.42 -8.32 7.07
C PRO A 51 -11.15 -8.47 5.57
N GLU A 52 -11.78 -7.65 4.72
CA GLU A 52 -11.59 -7.65 3.26
C GLU A 52 -10.16 -7.25 2.89
N LEU A 53 -9.68 -6.13 3.46
CA LEU A 53 -8.33 -5.64 3.21
C LEU A 53 -7.27 -6.62 3.71
N SER A 54 -7.50 -7.26 4.87
CA SER A 54 -6.60 -8.27 5.43
C SER A 54 -6.56 -9.52 4.58
N ARG A 55 -7.71 -10.01 4.09
CA ARG A 55 -7.76 -11.17 3.18
C ARG A 55 -7.05 -10.88 1.87
N LEU A 56 -7.31 -9.73 1.24
CA LEU A 56 -6.60 -9.32 0.03
C LEU A 56 -5.09 -9.29 0.25
N HIS A 57 -4.64 -8.72 1.36
CA HIS A 57 -3.22 -8.64 1.65
C HIS A 57 -2.59 -10.02 1.87
N GLN A 58 -3.26 -10.92 2.59
CA GLN A 58 -2.82 -12.30 2.77
C GLN A 58 -2.68 -13.03 1.42
N GLN A 59 -3.70 -12.94 0.56
CA GLN A 59 -3.67 -13.52 -0.78
C GLN A 59 -2.51 -12.97 -1.61
N LEU A 60 -2.27 -11.66 -1.55
CA LEU A 60 -1.11 -11.06 -2.23
C LEU A 60 0.20 -11.58 -1.67
N TRP A 61 0.34 -11.65 -0.35
CA TRP A 61 1.56 -12.13 0.27
C TRP A 61 1.88 -13.58 -0.13
N ASP A 62 0.92 -14.48 0.03
CA ASP A 62 1.10 -15.90 -0.27
C ASP A 62 1.35 -16.15 -1.76
N GLY A 63 0.58 -15.48 -2.62
CA GLY A 63 0.70 -15.65 -4.07
C GLY A 63 1.94 -15.03 -4.69
N LEU A 64 2.56 -14.05 -4.04
CA LEU A 64 3.75 -13.36 -4.55
C LEU A 64 5.06 -13.85 -3.91
N THR A 65 5.04 -14.46 -2.71
CA THR A 65 6.26 -14.93 -2.01
C THR A 65 7.16 -15.82 -2.87
N GLY A 66 6.58 -16.71 -3.69
CA GLY A 66 7.35 -17.56 -4.61
C GLY A 66 7.78 -16.89 -5.93
N LYS A 67 7.32 -15.66 -6.18
CA LYS A 67 7.55 -14.88 -7.40
C LYS A 67 8.41 -13.63 -7.15
N ALA A 68 8.85 -13.44 -5.92
CA ALA A 68 9.55 -12.27 -5.43
C ALA A 68 10.95 -12.66 -4.93
N THR A 69 11.91 -11.76 -5.11
CA THR A 69 13.23 -11.85 -4.47
C THR A 69 13.38 -10.74 -3.44
N ASP A 70 13.89 -11.06 -2.26
CA ASP A 70 14.07 -10.12 -1.15
C ASP A 70 12.79 -9.37 -0.76
N ALA A 71 11.70 -10.13 -0.54
CA ALA A 71 10.45 -9.56 -0.04
C ALA A 71 10.66 -8.91 1.34
N ALA A 72 10.26 -7.65 1.46
CA ALA A 72 10.44 -6.84 2.65
C ALA A 72 9.50 -7.34 3.78
N GLY A 73 10.08 -8.01 4.78
CA GLY A 73 9.35 -8.70 5.84
C GLY A 73 8.42 -7.83 6.71
N TYR A 74 8.62 -6.51 6.78
CA TYR A 74 7.70 -5.61 7.50
C TYR A 74 6.35 -5.41 6.79
N TYR A 75 6.21 -5.92 5.56
CA TYR A 75 4.92 -6.08 4.88
C TYR A 75 4.31 -7.47 5.06
N ASP A 76 4.87 -8.32 5.93
CA ASP A 76 4.24 -9.59 6.31
C ASP A 76 2.85 -9.34 6.93
N PRO A 77 1.83 -10.19 6.67
CA PRO A 77 0.48 -10.01 7.18
C PRO A 77 0.38 -9.83 8.70
N GLY A 78 1.30 -10.42 9.48
CA GLY A 78 1.38 -10.28 10.93
C GLY A 78 1.92 -8.93 11.40
N MET A 79 2.70 -8.22 10.58
CA MET A 79 3.30 -6.93 10.90
C MET A 79 2.73 -5.75 10.09
N TRP A 80 1.97 -6.04 9.04
CA TRP A 80 1.54 -5.03 8.09
C TRP A 80 0.61 -3.97 8.69
N MET A 81 1.02 -2.72 8.50
CA MET A 81 0.23 -1.52 8.80
C MET A 81 -0.20 -0.85 7.50
N PRO A 82 -1.46 -0.98 7.06
CA PRO A 82 -1.93 -0.34 5.84
C PRO A 82 -2.00 1.18 6.00
N HIS A 83 -1.42 1.92 5.06
CA HIS A 83 -1.32 3.37 5.14
C HIS A 83 -1.22 4.03 3.75
N ILE A 84 -1.48 5.33 3.71
CA ILE A 84 -1.20 6.21 2.57
C ILE A 84 -0.08 7.15 2.98
N THR A 85 1.09 7.00 2.38
CA THR A 85 2.25 7.88 2.64
C THR A 85 1.97 9.29 2.13
N LEU A 86 2.20 10.29 2.97
CA LEU A 86 2.10 11.71 2.62
C LEU A 86 3.47 12.34 2.37
N ALA A 87 4.46 11.97 3.19
CA ALA A 87 5.83 12.48 3.07
C ALA A 87 6.84 11.43 3.53
N HIS A 88 7.94 11.30 2.78
CA HIS A 88 9.01 10.34 3.03
C HIS A 88 10.32 10.85 2.42
N GLY A 89 11.36 10.98 3.26
CA GLY A 89 12.73 11.26 2.82
C GLY A 89 13.14 12.73 2.86
N ASP A 90 12.18 13.65 2.87
CA ASP A 90 12.33 15.11 2.85
C ASP A 90 11.84 15.80 4.14
N ILE A 91 11.44 15.01 5.14
CA ILE A 91 10.95 15.51 6.44
C ILE A 91 11.94 15.19 7.55
N ASP A 92 12.42 16.22 8.23
CA ASP A 92 13.08 16.10 9.53
C ASP A 92 12.07 16.33 10.68
N ARG A 93 12.56 16.39 11.92
CA ARG A 93 11.71 16.54 13.10
C ARG A 93 11.02 17.89 13.18
N ASP A 94 11.69 18.96 12.75
CA ASP A 94 11.14 20.32 12.80
C ASP A 94 10.07 20.49 11.73
N LYS A 95 10.36 20.02 10.51
CA LYS A 95 9.40 19.99 9.40
C LYS A 95 8.17 19.13 9.74
N LEU A 96 8.37 17.99 10.40
CA LEU A 96 7.27 17.14 10.86
C LEU A 96 6.33 17.91 11.80
N ALA A 97 6.89 18.66 12.77
CA ALA A 97 6.09 19.45 13.70
C ALA A 97 5.28 20.55 12.98
N GLU A 98 5.86 21.22 11.98
CA GLU A 98 5.16 22.19 11.14
C GLU A 98 3.99 21.56 10.38
N ILE A 99 4.22 20.40 9.75
CA ILE A 99 3.19 19.70 8.97
C ILE A 99 2.04 19.25 9.88
N VAL A 100 2.34 18.63 11.02
CA VAL A 100 1.32 18.20 11.98
C VAL A 100 0.49 19.40 12.47
N ARG A 101 1.14 20.53 12.77
CA ARG A 101 0.42 21.76 13.15
C ARG A 101 -0.53 22.21 12.04
N ALA A 102 -0.02 22.31 10.81
CA ALA A 102 -0.81 22.77 9.66
C ALA A 102 -1.98 21.83 9.32
N MET A 103 -1.80 20.52 9.50
CA MET A 103 -2.79 19.50 9.13
C MET A 103 -3.72 19.10 10.28
N SER A 104 -3.48 19.56 11.51
CA SER A 104 -4.28 19.18 12.70
C SER A 104 -5.77 19.52 12.61
N GLY A 105 -6.13 20.54 11.82
CA GLY A 105 -7.53 20.91 11.55
C GLY A 105 -8.19 20.18 10.39
N CYS A 106 -7.44 19.36 9.63
CA CYS A 106 -7.96 18.64 8.49
C CYS A 106 -8.67 17.36 8.94
N ASN A 107 -9.80 17.04 8.29
CA ASN A 107 -10.45 15.76 8.48
C ASN A 107 -9.83 14.70 7.55
N PHE A 108 -9.27 13.64 8.13
CA PHE A 108 -8.73 12.48 7.42
C PHE A 108 -9.61 11.24 7.50
N HIS A 109 -10.82 11.33 8.07
CA HIS A 109 -11.79 10.24 8.09
C HIS A 109 -12.48 10.11 6.72
N TRP A 110 -11.75 9.57 5.75
CA TRP A 110 -12.22 9.38 4.39
C TRP A 110 -12.73 7.98 4.17
N GLN A 111 -13.53 7.82 3.13
CA GLN A 111 -13.86 6.54 2.54
C GLN A 111 -13.28 6.49 1.13
N ALA A 112 -12.66 5.38 0.78
CA ALA A 112 -12.12 5.16 -0.55
C ALA A 112 -12.47 3.76 -1.03
N THR A 113 -12.68 3.61 -2.33
CA THR A 113 -12.93 2.32 -2.96
C THR A 113 -11.62 1.71 -3.43
N VAL A 114 -11.32 0.51 -2.96
CA VAL A 114 -10.29 -0.33 -3.55
C VAL A 114 -10.93 -1.12 -4.68
N ASN A 115 -10.57 -0.82 -5.92
CA ASN A 115 -11.16 -1.41 -7.13
C ASN A 115 -10.11 -1.91 -8.14
N ASN A 116 -8.83 -1.90 -7.78
CA ASN A 116 -7.76 -2.35 -8.65
C ASN A 116 -6.50 -2.69 -7.85
N LEU A 117 -5.60 -3.44 -8.49
CA LEU A 117 -4.22 -3.65 -8.08
C LEU A 117 -3.29 -3.17 -9.19
N SER A 118 -2.13 -2.66 -8.79
CA SER A 118 -1.12 -2.16 -9.72
C SER A 118 0.24 -2.74 -9.37
N LEU A 119 0.96 -3.20 -10.40
CA LEU A 119 2.39 -3.49 -10.31
C LEU A 119 3.14 -2.22 -10.67
N ILE A 120 3.97 -1.74 -9.74
CA ILE A 120 4.82 -0.55 -9.92
C ILE A 120 6.29 -0.96 -9.82
N TYR A 121 7.16 -0.16 -10.42
CA TYR A 121 8.60 -0.28 -10.25
C TYR A 121 9.19 1.01 -9.69
N ASP A 122 10.29 0.89 -8.97
CA ASP A 122 11.10 1.99 -8.47
C ASP A 122 12.58 1.69 -8.71
N THR A 123 13.26 2.58 -9.43
CA THR A 123 14.71 2.48 -9.69
C THR A 123 15.53 3.39 -8.77
N GLY A 124 14.92 4.01 -7.76
CA GLY A 124 15.49 5.04 -6.89
C GLY A 124 15.50 6.44 -7.51
N THR A 125 15.45 6.52 -8.84
CA THR A 125 15.39 7.79 -9.60
C THR A 125 14.09 7.95 -10.37
N LYS A 126 13.37 6.85 -10.59
CA LYS A 126 12.11 6.83 -11.31
C LYS A 126 11.17 5.81 -10.70
N GLN A 127 9.95 6.24 -10.45
CA GLN A 127 8.82 5.36 -10.19
C GLN A 127 7.90 5.31 -11.40
N GLY A 128 7.31 4.15 -11.66
CA GLY A 128 6.39 4.00 -12.78
C GLY A 128 5.40 2.87 -12.58
N LEU A 129 4.25 3.02 -13.24
CA LEU A 129 3.27 1.96 -13.38
C LEU A 129 3.74 0.96 -14.44
N ARG A 130 3.78 -0.32 -14.09
CA ARG A 130 4.02 -1.41 -15.04
C ARG A 130 2.69 -1.91 -15.60
N CYS A 131 1.79 -2.32 -14.72
CA CYS A 131 0.49 -2.89 -15.08
C CYS A 131 -0.56 -2.48 -14.04
N ARG A 132 -1.83 -2.40 -14.46
CA ARG A 132 -2.99 -2.18 -13.58
C ARG A 132 -4.08 -3.18 -13.94
N TYR A 133 -4.62 -3.83 -12.92
CA TYR A 133 -5.67 -4.84 -13.01
C TYR A 133 -6.86 -4.35 -12.20
N ASN A 134 -7.98 -4.06 -12.87
CA ASN A 134 -9.20 -3.66 -12.17
C ASN A 134 -9.92 -4.91 -11.64
N PHE A 135 -10.60 -4.76 -10.50
CA PHE A 135 -11.48 -5.78 -9.97
C PHE A 135 -12.69 -5.95 -10.88
N ASP A 136 -13.27 -7.15 -10.87
CA ASP A 136 -14.51 -7.39 -11.58
C ASP A 136 -15.65 -6.55 -10.98
N ASN A 137 -16.36 -5.84 -11.86
CA ASN A 137 -17.53 -5.05 -11.49
C ASN A 137 -18.79 -5.92 -11.39
N GLY A 138 -18.74 -7.19 -11.83
CA GLY A 138 -19.84 -8.14 -11.75
C GLY A 138 -21.00 -7.83 -12.71
N GLU A 139 -20.69 -7.35 -13.92
CA GLU A 139 -21.65 -7.19 -15.02
C GLU A 139 -21.91 -8.50 -15.77
#